data_AF-A0A7V5CAI1-F1
#
_entry.id   AF-A0A7V5CAI1-F1
#
_cell.length_a   1.000
_cell.length_b   1.000
_cell.length_c   1.000
_cell.angle_alpha   90.00
_cell.angle_beta   90.00
_cell.angle_gamma   90.00
#
_symmetry.space_group_name_H-M   'P 1'
#
loop_
_entity.id
_entity.type
_entity.pdbx_description
1 polymer ?
#
loop_
_entity_poly.entity_id
_entity_poly.type
_entity_poly.pdbx_seq_one_letter_code
_entity_poly.pdbx_strand_id
1 'polypeptide(L)'
;MRTLVFDLDGTLVDSAADIIAAANGALSDLGHGAPIDPVADAATAFRGGRAILTLGLSRVGPGAAGELEAGFARFLHHYAQNPCRESRFYPGARAALARLRAAGTKVAICTNKPEGL
;
A
#
# COMPACT_ATOMS: atom_id res chain seq x y z
N MET A 1 27.68 -4.12 15.07
CA MET A 1 26.34 -4.68 14.82
C MET A 1 25.84 -4.16 13.48
N ARG A 2 25.35 -5.04 12.60
CA ARG A 2 24.76 -4.63 11.32
C ARG A 2 23.27 -4.35 11.50
N THR A 3 22.75 -3.37 10.76
CA THR A 3 21.33 -3.07 10.69
C THR A 3 20.89 -3.18 9.23
N LEU A 4 19.81 -3.90 8.96
CA LEU A 4 19.16 -3.95 7.66
C LEU A 4 17.77 -3.32 7.77
N VAL A 5 17.50 -2.39 6.88
CA VAL A 5 16.22 -1.70 6.78
C VAL A 5 15.54 -2.22 5.51
N PHE A 6 14.31 -2.71 5.67
CA PHE A 6 13.51 -3.22 4.58
C PHE A 6 12.34 -2.28 4.34
N ASP A 7 11.99 -2.10 3.07
CA ASP A 7 10.64 -1.71 2.73
C ASP A 7 9.66 -2.87 3.03
N LEU A 8 8.36 -2.57 3.09
CA LEU A 8 7.30 -3.54 3.39
C LEU A 8 6.55 -3.99 2.14
N ASP A 9 5.85 -3.04 1.50
CA ASP A 9 4.88 -3.28 0.44
C ASP A 9 5.58 -3.56 -0.89
N GLY A 10 5.39 -4.74 -1.45
CA GLY A 10 6.13 -5.18 -2.65
C GLY A 10 7.56 -5.65 -2.37
N THR A 11 8.00 -5.64 -1.11
CA THR A 11 9.32 -6.14 -0.69
C THR A 11 9.21 -7.38 0.21
N LEU A 12 8.54 -7.25 1.35
CA LEU A 12 8.32 -8.35 2.29
C LEU A 12 6.91 -8.94 2.15
N VAL A 13 5.94 -8.10 1.80
CA VAL A 13 4.53 -8.43 1.71
C VAL A 13 3.99 -8.03 0.35
N ASP A 14 3.30 -8.94 -0.32
CA ASP A 14 2.43 -8.62 -1.43
C ASP A 14 1.11 -8.08 -0.88
N SER A 15 0.96 -6.76 -0.88
CA SER A 15 -0.16 -6.01 -0.30
C SER A 15 -0.97 -5.21 -1.32
N ALA A 16 -0.64 -5.33 -2.61
CA ALA A 16 -1.19 -4.48 -3.67
C ALA A 16 -2.71 -4.55 -3.73
N ALA A 17 -3.29 -5.75 -3.63
CA ALA A 17 -4.73 -5.96 -3.73
C ALA A 17 -5.52 -5.18 -2.66
N ASP A 18 -5.05 -5.19 -1.39
CA ASP A 18 -5.73 -4.48 -0.29
C ASP A 18 -5.57 -2.96 -0.43
N ILE A 19 -4.39 -2.49 -0.83
CA ILE A 19 -4.13 -1.05 -1.07
C ILE A 19 -5.01 -0.53 -2.21
N ILE A 20 -5.12 -1.29 -3.31
CA ILE A 20 -5.93 -0.92 -4.48
C ILE A 20 -7.42 -0.98 -4.13
N ALA A 21 -7.86 -1.99 -3.38
CA ALA A 21 -9.25 -2.08 -2.93
C ALA A 21 -9.64 -0.84 -2.09
N ALA A 22 -8.78 -0.41 -1.16
CA ALA A 22 -9.03 0.80 -0.38
C ALA A 22 -9.04 2.08 -1.23
N ALA A 23 -8.15 2.18 -2.23
CA ALA A 23 -8.11 3.32 -3.14
C ALA A 23 -9.35 3.39 -4.03
N ASN A 24 -9.81 2.26 -4.57
CA ASN A 24 -11.04 2.17 -5.34
C ASN A 24 -12.28 2.47 -4.50
N GLY A 25 -12.31 2.05 -3.22
CA GLY A 25 -13.37 2.45 -2.29
C GLY A 25 -13.41 3.96 -2.09
N ALA A 26 -12.26 4.58 -1.87
CA ALA A 26 -12.15 6.03 -1.73
C ALA A 26 -12.57 6.81 -2.99
N LEU A 27 -12.20 6.33 -4.18
CA LEU A 27 -12.61 6.92 -5.45
C LEU A 27 -14.11 6.74 -5.72
N SER A 28 -14.69 5.61 -5.31
CA SER A 28 -16.13 5.36 -5.40
C SER A 28 -16.92 6.31 -4.52
N ASP A 29 -16.45 6.57 -3.29
CA ASP A 29 -17.05 7.56 -2.38
C ASP A 29 -16.98 9.01 -2.91
N LEU A 30 -16.04 9.30 -3.82
CA LEU A 30 -15.94 10.59 -4.52
C LEU A 30 -16.79 10.65 -5.79
N GLY A 31 -17.45 9.55 -6.17
CA GLY A 31 -18.30 9.47 -7.35
C GLY A 31 -17.58 9.04 -8.64
N HIS A 32 -16.33 8.57 -8.53
CA HIS A 32 -15.48 8.21 -9.68
C HIS A 32 -15.43 6.72 -10.00
N GLY A 33 -16.06 5.90 -9.16
CA GLY A 33 -16.03 4.44 -9.27
C GLY A 33 -14.65 3.85 -8.91
N ALA A 34 -14.28 2.77 -9.60
CA ALA A 34 -13.08 1.98 -9.31
C ALA A 34 -12.14 1.88 -10.52
N PRO A 35 -11.43 2.97 -10.90
CA PRO A 35 -10.63 3.02 -12.12
C PRO A 35 -9.25 2.35 -12.02
N ILE A 36 -8.90 1.78 -10.87
CA ILE A 36 -7.58 1.19 -10.61
C ILE A 36 -7.67 -0.34 -10.73
N ASP A 37 -6.81 -0.93 -11.54
CA ASP A 37 -6.76 -2.37 -11.78
C ASP A 37 -5.84 -3.05 -10.75
N PRO A 38 -6.31 -4.09 -10.03
CA PRO A 38 -5.56 -4.72 -8.96
C PRO A 38 -4.28 -5.44 -9.41
N VAL A 39 -4.17 -5.80 -10.69
CA VAL A 39 -3.02 -6.53 -11.23
C VAL A 39 -2.09 -5.57 -11.98
N ALA A 40 -2.64 -4.78 -12.90
CA ALA A 40 -1.85 -3.88 -13.74
C ALA A 40 -1.21 -2.73 -12.95
N ASP A 41 -1.83 -2.31 -11.83
CA ASP A 41 -1.38 -1.15 -11.05
C ASP A 41 -0.67 -1.51 -9.74
N ALA A 42 -0.39 -2.79 -9.51
CA ALA A 42 0.25 -3.28 -8.29
C ALA A 42 1.56 -2.54 -7.98
N ALA A 43 2.39 -2.29 -9.00
CA ALA A 43 3.65 -1.57 -8.84
C ALA A 43 3.47 -0.13 -8.31
N THR A 44 2.36 0.53 -8.66
CA THR A 44 2.03 1.87 -8.15
C THR A 44 1.51 1.80 -6.71
N ALA A 45 0.74 0.76 -6.37
CA ALA A 45 0.24 0.54 -5.02
C ALA A 45 1.38 0.43 -3.98
N PHE A 46 2.48 -0.22 -4.33
CA PHE A 46 3.68 -0.32 -3.48
C PHE A 46 4.35 1.04 -3.20
N ARG A 47 4.04 2.07 -3.98
CA ARG A 47 4.51 3.45 -3.74
C ARG A 47 3.63 4.21 -2.75
N GLY A 48 2.60 3.56 -2.19
CA GLY A 48 1.76 4.07 -1.10
C GLY A 48 0.41 4.63 -1.54
N GLY A 49 -0.47 4.87 -0.55
CA GLY A 49 -1.87 5.28 -0.76
C GLY A 49 -2.04 6.55 -1.59
N ARG A 50 -1.18 7.56 -1.41
CA ARG A 50 -1.23 8.79 -2.22
C ARG A 50 -0.84 8.54 -3.69
N ALA A 51 0.13 7.67 -3.94
CA ALA A 51 0.56 7.36 -5.30
C ALA A 51 -0.55 6.65 -6.08
N ILE A 52 -1.20 5.67 -5.47
CA ILE A 52 -2.28 4.91 -6.12
C ILE A 52 -3.54 5.76 -6.32
N LEU A 53 -3.89 6.64 -5.37
CA LEU A 53 -4.97 7.60 -5.55
C LEU A 53 -4.68 8.61 -6.66
N THR A 54 -3.45 9.12 -6.74
CA THR A 54 -3.04 10.04 -7.81
C THR A 54 -3.21 9.39 -9.18
N LEU A 55 -2.83 8.11 -9.31
CA LEU A 55 -3.07 7.34 -10.53
C LEU A 55 -4.56 7.25 -10.85
N GLY A 56 -5.39 6.86 -9.88
CA GLY A 56 -6.85 6.79 -10.06
C GLY A 56 -7.46 8.14 -10.51
N LEU A 57 -7.15 9.23 -9.80
CA LEU A 57 -7.64 10.57 -10.13
C LEU A 57 -7.17 11.04 -11.52
N SER A 58 -5.94 10.71 -11.92
CA SER A 58 -5.44 11.03 -13.27
C SER A 58 -6.21 10.33 -14.40
N ARG A 59 -6.79 9.16 -14.12
CA ARG A 59 -7.64 8.42 -15.08
C ARG A 59 -9.06 8.97 -15.15
N VAL A 60 -9.53 9.58 -14.07
CA VAL A 60 -10.83 10.28 -14.03
C VAL A 60 -10.77 11.56 -14.87
N GLY A 61 -9.70 12.34 -14.72
CA GLY A 61 -9.44 13.52 -15.51
C GLY A 61 -8.81 14.67 -14.73
N PRO A 62 -8.35 15.73 -15.41
CA PRO A 62 -7.56 16.81 -14.80
C PRO A 62 -8.31 17.59 -13.72
N GLY A 63 -9.65 17.62 -13.75
CA GLY A 63 -10.47 18.28 -12.72
C GLY A 63 -10.45 17.57 -11.36
N ALA A 64 -10.14 16.28 -11.31
CA ALA A 64 -10.15 15.48 -10.09
C ALA A 64 -8.86 15.61 -9.26
N ALA A 65 -7.81 16.23 -9.80
CA ALA A 65 -6.52 16.36 -9.11
C ALA A 65 -6.62 17.09 -7.75
N GLY A 66 -7.58 18.02 -7.63
CA GLY A 66 -7.83 18.75 -6.37
C GLY A 66 -8.42 17.89 -5.25
N GLU A 67 -8.83 16.66 -5.54
CA GLU A 67 -9.52 15.79 -4.57
C GLU A 67 -8.57 14.85 -3.82
N LEU A 68 -7.26 14.91 -4.07
CA LEU A 68 -6.28 13.96 -3.50
C LEU A 68 -6.37 13.84 -1.98
N GLU A 69 -6.42 14.96 -1.26
CA GLU A 69 -6.47 14.93 0.21
C GLU A 69 -7.83 14.42 0.74
N ALA A 70 -8.93 14.76 0.05
CA ALA A 70 -10.26 14.24 0.37
C ALA A 70 -10.35 12.72 0.10
N GLY A 71 -9.72 12.25 -0.97
CA GLY A 71 -9.57 10.84 -1.31
C GLY A 71 -8.66 10.12 -0.33
N PHE A 72 -7.56 10.73 0.11
CA PHE A 72 -6.62 10.11 1.03
C PHE A 72 -7.23 9.84 2.41
N ALA A 73 -8.02 10.76 2.94
CA ALA A 73 -8.76 10.52 4.19
C ALA A 73 -9.72 9.32 4.08
N ARG A 74 -10.43 9.19 2.96
CA ARG A 74 -11.32 8.05 2.67
C ARG A 74 -10.54 6.75 2.47
N PHE A 75 -9.41 6.83 1.78
CA PHE A 75 -8.51 5.68 1.62
C PHE A 75 -8.07 5.14 2.98
N LEU A 76 -7.64 6.01 3.90
CA LEU A 76 -7.27 5.58 5.26
C LEU A 76 -8.43 4.89 5.97
N HIS A 77 -9.66 5.41 5.82
CA HIS A 77 -10.86 4.78 6.38
C HIS A 77 -11.10 3.38 5.80
N HIS A 78 -11.13 3.23 4.48
CA HIS A 78 -11.33 1.94 3.81
C HIS A 78 -10.22 0.94 4.15
N TYR A 79 -8.97 1.41 4.13
CA TYR A 79 -7.81 0.59 4.41
C TYR A 79 -7.79 0.08 5.85
N ALA A 80 -8.19 0.91 6.81
CA ALA A 80 -8.30 0.53 8.22
C ALA A 80 -9.30 -0.61 8.47
N GLN A 81 -10.33 -0.75 7.64
CA GLN A 81 -11.31 -1.82 7.80
C GLN A 81 -10.76 -3.19 7.38
N ASN A 82 -9.85 -3.23 6.39
CA ASN A 82 -9.32 -4.46 5.82
C ASN A 82 -7.83 -4.31 5.45
N PRO A 83 -6.93 -4.07 6.41
CA PRO A 83 -5.54 -3.70 6.10
C PRO A 83 -4.69 -4.84 5.52
N CYS A 84 -5.13 -6.09 5.68
CA CYS A 84 -4.35 -7.28 5.31
C CYS A 84 -5.19 -8.49 4.86
N ARG A 85 -6.38 -8.25 4.29
CA ARG A 85 -7.30 -9.32 3.89
C ARG A 85 -6.66 -10.24 2.85
N GLU A 86 -6.16 -9.68 1.75
CA GLU A 86 -5.49 -10.41 0.68
C GLU A 86 -3.96 -10.42 0.84
N SER A 87 -3.42 -9.54 1.69
CA SER A 87 -1.97 -9.38 1.87
C SER A 87 -1.28 -10.66 2.35
N ARG A 88 -0.16 -11.04 1.72
CA ARG A 88 0.65 -12.21 2.10
C ARG A 88 2.13 -11.88 2.10
N PHE A 89 2.89 -12.47 3.03
CA PHE A 89 4.35 -12.43 2.93
C PHE A 89 4.81 -13.14 1.65
N TYR A 90 5.80 -12.57 0.97
CA TYR A 90 6.47 -13.28 -0.12
C TYR A 90 7.13 -14.57 0.39
N PRO A 91 7.21 -15.62 -0.45
CA PRO A 91 7.87 -16.87 -0.08
C PRO A 91 9.28 -16.63 0.49
N GLY A 92 9.53 -17.15 1.68
CA GLY A 92 10.83 -17.04 2.34
C GLY A 92 11.10 -15.73 3.10
N ALA A 93 10.29 -14.68 2.94
CA ALA A 93 10.52 -13.38 3.59
C ALA A 93 10.61 -13.51 5.12
N ARG A 94 9.63 -14.15 5.76
CA ARG A 94 9.64 -14.41 7.22
C ARG A 94 10.85 -15.22 7.66
N ALA A 95 11.23 -16.24 6.90
CA ALA A 95 12.37 -17.10 7.22
C ALA A 95 13.70 -16.34 7.12
N ALA A 96 13.85 -15.47 6.12
CA ALA A 96 15.02 -14.61 5.96
C ALA A 96 15.16 -13.64 7.14
N LEU A 97 14.07 -12.95 7.51
CA LEU A 97 14.05 -12.04 8.68
C LEU A 97 14.44 -12.78 9.97
N ALA A 98 13.92 -14.00 10.18
CA ALA A 98 14.27 -14.81 11.36
C ALA A 98 15.76 -15.17 11.40
N ARG A 99 16.34 -15.59 10.26
CA ARG A 99 17.78 -15.90 10.15
C ARG A 99 18.66 -14.69 10.42
N LEU A 100 18.29 -13.52 9.91
CA LEU A 100 19.03 -12.27 10.13
C LEU A 100 19.04 -11.90 11.62
N ARG A 101 17.89 -11.99 12.29
CA ARG A 101 17.79 -11.73 13.73
C ARG A 101 18.60 -12.73 14.55
N ALA A 102 18.53 -14.02 14.22
CA ALA A 102 19.31 -15.06 14.90
C ALA A 102 20.83 -14.85 14.74
N ALA A 103 21.28 -14.25 13.64
CA ALA A 103 22.67 -13.88 13.41
C ALA A 103 23.09 -12.55 14.08
N GLY A 104 22.26 -11.96 14.94
CA GLY A 104 22.57 -10.71 15.64
C GLY A 104 22.42 -9.43 14.80
N THR A 105 21.77 -9.51 13.64
CA THR A 105 21.47 -8.34 12.80
C THR A 105 20.21 -7.65 13.32
N LYS A 106 20.28 -6.32 13.50
CA LYS A 106 19.08 -5.50 13.73
C LYS A 106 18.28 -5.42 12.43
N VAL A 107 16.97 -5.62 12.52
CA VAL A 107 16.08 -5.55 11.37
C VAL A 107 15.05 -4.47 11.63
N ALA A 108 14.85 -3.58 10.67
CA ALA A 108 13.90 -2.48 10.74
C ALA A 108 13.06 -2.40 9.45
N ILE A 109 11.89 -1.77 9.55
CA ILE A 109 11.00 -1.51 8.42
C ILE A 109 10.95 0.01 8.19
N CYS A 110 11.01 0.43 6.93
CA CYS A 110 10.78 1.80 6.47
C CYS A 110 9.80 1.75 5.31
N THR A 111 8.55 2.18 5.53
CA THR A 111 7.45 2.05 4.57
C THR A 111 6.66 3.35 4.45
N ASN A 112 5.99 3.55 3.32
CA ASN A 112 4.98 4.60 3.12
C ASN A 112 3.63 4.26 3.78
N LYS A 113 3.48 3.05 4.32
CA LYS A 113 2.27 2.61 5.00
C LYS A 113 2.01 3.50 6.23
N PRO A 114 0.79 3.99 6.43
CA PRO A 114 0.46 4.85 7.56
C PRO A 114 0.71 4.15 8.90
N GLU A 115 1.31 4.88 9.84
CA GLU A 115 1.49 4.39 11.22
C GLU A 115 0.12 4.28 11.92
N GLY A 116 -0.08 3.21 12.70
CA GLY A 116 -1.29 2.99 13.48
C GLY A 116 -2.44 2.23 12.77
N LEU A 117 -2.20 1.71 11.56
CA LEU A 117 -3.16 0.94 10.75
C LEU A 117 -2.63 -0.44 10.31
#